data_AF-A0A1Z5JPS6-F1
#
_entry.id   AF-A0A1Z5JPS6-F1
#
_cell.length_a   1.000
_cell.length_b   1.000
_cell.length_c   1.000
_cell.angle_alpha   90.00
_cell.angle_beta   90.00
_cell.angle_gamma   90.00
#
_symmetry.space_group_name_H-M   'P 1'
#
loop_
_entity.id
_entity.type
_entity.pdbx_description
1 polymer ?
#
loop_
_entity_poly.entity_id
_entity_poly.type
_entity_poly.pdbx_seq_one_letter_code
_entity_poly.pdbx_strand_id
1 'polypeptide(L)'
;MTAFSVLSFVSTPATHHALVKGSRTVALRAIPDYADMASSFFNGMRVPSSLIAGSAFGAMFALSGSSQEYPRKHKWMTETYILYHVFSLLSVILSLNVIVVSTATANGFLLLGSHSIPAKSCHDFMMQVCPYEFTFTRWSFFMSLFAFLNSVTTRAILEFDLLRPDRKRARTFLVSAMLAMKLHLWSFLTSYATDGIKLLNLWEMTVTAFRLYLAKSSQTVTGILSIAALAIAAVSGIVLASRPLFSPNRFSRKESEP
;
A
#
# COMPACT_ATOMS: atom_id res chain seq x y z
N MET A 1 22.94 6.30 -13.20
CA MET A 1 23.07 5.02 -12.47
C MET A 1 23.66 5.33 -11.09
N THR A 2 22.81 5.68 -10.14
CA THR A 2 23.18 6.02 -8.77
C THR A 2 22.83 4.83 -7.89
N ALA A 3 23.86 4.19 -7.33
CA ALA A 3 23.71 3.06 -6.43
C ALA A 3 23.01 3.50 -5.14
N PHE A 4 21.79 3.02 -4.93
CA PHE A 4 21.11 3.09 -3.64
C PHE A 4 21.85 2.14 -2.69
N SER A 5 22.73 2.71 -1.87
CA SER A 5 23.31 1.99 -0.74
C SER A 5 22.22 1.77 0.31
N VAL A 6 21.75 0.53 0.40
CA VAL A 6 20.93 0.06 1.52
C VAL A 6 21.84 0.09 2.75
N LEU A 7 21.73 1.16 3.54
CA LEU A 7 22.30 1.22 4.88
C LEU A 7 21.60 0.18 5.74
N SER A 8 22.22 -0.99 5.87
CA SER A 8 21.98 -1.90 6.97
C SER A 8 22.33 -1.17 8.27
N PHE A 9 21.31 -0.64 8.94
CA PHE A 9 21.42 -0.17 10.32
C PHE A 9 21.64 -1.41 11.20
N VAL A 10 22.90 -1.82 11.33
CA VAL A 10 23.35 -2.74 12.37
C VAL A 10 23.25 -1.94 13.67
N SER A 11 22.15 -2.15 14.40
CA SER A 11 22.01 -1.66 15.76
C SER A 11 23.08 -2.31 16.62
N THR A 12 24.09 -1.54 17.02
CA THR A 12 25.07 -1.96 18.02
C THR A 12 24.34 -2.13 19.36
N PRO A 13 24.48 -3.28 20.05
CA PRO A 13 23.89 -3.45 21.37
C PRO A 13 24.57 -2.49 22.35
N ALA A 14 23.81 -1.52 22.86
CA ALA A 14 24.24 -0.67 23.96
C ALA A 14 24.43 -1.53 25.21
N THR A 15 25.69 -1.76 25.58
CA THR A 15 26.12 -2.40 26.82
C THR A 15 25.84 -1.45 27.99
N HIS A 16 24.60 -1.50 28.52
CA HIS A 16 24.30 -0.90 29.81
C HIS A 16 24.99 -1.70 30.92
N HIS A 17 26.07 -1.12 31.44
CA HIS A 17 26.76 -1.58 32.64
C HIS A 17 25.80 -1.59 33.83
N ALA A 18 25.60 -2.78 34.38
CA ALA A 18 24.89 -3.04 35.61
C ALA A 18 25.66 -2.47 36.82
N LEU A 19 24.95 -1.77 37.69
CA LEU A 19 25.36 -1.59 39.09
C LEU A 19 24.20 -2.05 39.97
N VAL A 20 24.15 -3.38 40.17
CA VAL A 20 23.22 -4.05 41.08
C VAL A 20 23.85 -4.07 42.46
N LYS A 21 23.25 -3.37 43.43
CA LYS A 21 23.56 -3.54 44.85
C LYS A 21 22.31 -3.98 45.61
N GLY A 22 22.21 -5.29 45.78
CA GLY A 22 21.62 -5.97 46.93
C GLY A 22 20.24 -5.52 47.41
N SER A 23 19.19 -6.06 46.80
CA SER A 23 17.93 -6.27 47.51
C SER A 23 17.36 -7.61 47.05
N ARG A 24 17.06 -8.50 48.00
CA ARG A 24 16.33 -9.76 47.77
C ARG A 24 14.87 -9.42 47.45
N THR A 25 14.63 -8.77 46.33
CA THR A 25 13.32 -8.67 45.70
C THR A 25 13.11 -9.91 44.87
N VAL A 26 11.98 -10.59 45.06
CA VAL A 26 11.39 -11.57 44.15
C VAL A 26 11.80 -11.20 42.72
N ALA A 27 12.45 -12.11 41.99
CA ALA A 27 12.82 -11.90 40.60
C ALA A 27 11.53 -11.74 39.78
N LEU A 28 10.96 -10.53 39.81
CA LEU A 28 9.98 -10.06 38.86
C LEU A 28 10.67 -10.21 37.52
N ARG A 29 10.32 -11.30 36.82
CA ARG A 29 10.80 -11.61 35.49
C ARG A 29 10.56 -10.35 34.65
N ALA A 30 11.63 -9.60 34.38
CA ALA A 30 11.53 -8.33 33.69
C ALA A 30 10.77 -8.58 32.38
N ILE A 31 9.61 -7.96 32.24
CA ILE A 31 8.79 -8.10 31.04
C ILE A 31 9.61 -7.46 29.91
N PRO A 32 9.95 -8.21 28.84
CA PRO A 32 10.72 -7.65 27.74
C PRO A 32 9.94 -6.50 27.10
N ASP A 33 10.62 -5.37 26.93
CA ASP A 33 10.07 -4.21 26.22
C ASP A 33 10.23 -4.41 24.70
N TYR A 34 9.11 -4.36 23.98
CA TYR A 34 9.07 -4.52 22.53
C TYR A 34 8.76 -3.19 21.80
N ALA A 35 8.65 -2.06 22.51
CA ALA A 35 8.29 -0.77 21.93
C ALA A 35 9.27 -0.32 20.84
N ASP A 36 10.58 -0.47 21.07
CA ASP A 36 11.62 -0.10 20.11
C ASP A 36 11.55 -0.95 18.83
N MET A 37 11.33 -2.26 18.97
CA MET A 37 11.17 -3.17 17.83
C MET A 37 9.90 -2.86 17.04
N ALA A 38 8.79 -2.55 17.73
CA ALA A 38 7.55 -2.14 17.10
C ALA A 38 7.72 -0.81 16.36
N SER A 39 8.42 0.17 16.95
CA SER A 39 8.75 1.44 16.30
C SER A 39 9.61 1.22 15.06
N SER A 40 10.61 0.33 15.14
CA SER A 40 11.43 -0.07 13.99
C SER A 40 10.61 -0.70 12.86
N PHE A 41 9.59 -1.50 13.17
CA PHE A 41 8.68 -2.06 12.16
C PHE A 41 7.95 -0.95 11.38
N PHE A 42 7.31 -0.01 12.08
CA PHE A 42 6.58 1.09 11.44
C PHE A 42 7.50 2.00 10.62
N ASN A 43 8.70 2.29 11.13
CA ASN A 43 9.71 3.04 10.39
C ASN A 43 10.19 2.30 9.14
N GLY A 44 10.36 0.96 9.23
CA GLY A 44 10.74 0.11 8.11
C GLY A 44 9.72 0.07 6.98
N MET A 45 8.44 0.26 7.28
CA MET A 45 7.36 0.31 6.28
C MET A 45 7.17 1.72 5.69
N ARG A 46 7.42 2.76 6.49
CA ARG A 46 7.22 4.17 6.09
C ARG A 46 8.11 4.60 4.92
N VAL A 47 9.40 4.25 4.95
CA VAL A 47 10.37 4.67 3.93
C VAL A 47 10.02 4.12 2.54
N PRO A 48 9.86 2.80 2.34
CA PRO A 48 9.49 2.26 1.03
C PRO A 48 8.12 2.77 0.55
N SER A 49 7.14 2.97 1.45
CA SER A 49 5.87 3.61 1.07
C SER A 49 6.04 5.03 0.56
N SER A 50 6.97 5.81 1.12
CA SER A 50 7.24 7.17 0.65
C SER A 50 7.78 7.16 -0.78
N LEU A 51 8.65 6.19 -1.10
CA LEU A 51 9.17 6.00 -2.46
C LEU A 51 8.09 5.57 -3.45
N ILE A 52 7.21 4.64 -3.05
CA ILE A 52 6.08 4.20 -3.87
C ILE A 52 5.12 5.37 -4.11
N ALA A 53 4.75 6.12 -3.06
CA ALA A 53 3.88 7.29 -3.17
C ALA A 53 4.44 8.34 -4.13
N GLY A 54 5.71 8.73 -3.95
CA GLY A 54 6.36 9.72 -4.81
C GLY A 54 6.46 9.26 -6.27
N SER A 55 6.83 8.00 -6.49
CA SER A 55 6.95 7.43 -7.84
C SER A 55 5.60 7.32 -8.54
N ALA A 56 4.58 6.82 -7.84
CA ALA A 56 3.23 6.69 -8.39
C ALA A 56 2.59 8.06 -8.66
N PHE A 57 2.81 9.04 -7.76
CA PHE A 57 2.32 10.40 -7.94
C PHE A 57 2.99 11.08 -9.15
N GLY A 58 4.31 11.00 -9.27
CA GLY A 58 5.02 11.52 -10.45
C GLY A 58 4.58 10.85 -11.75
N ALA A 59 4.32 9.54 -11.71
CA ALA A 59 3.82 8.80 -12.86
C ALA A 59 2.47 9.31 -13.36
N MET A 60 1.53 9.69 -12.48
CA MET A 60 0.22 10.21 -12.89
C MET A 60 0.31 11.42 -13.84
N PHE A 61 1.35 12.25 -13.70
CA PHE A 61 1.55 13.41 -14.58
C PHE A 61 2.41 13.12 -15.81
N ALA A 62 3.13 11.99 -15.85
CA ALA A 62 4.00 11.66 -16.97
C ALA A 62 3.24 11.42 -18.29
N LEU A 63 1.98 10.96 -18.22
CA LEU A 63 1.15 10.62 -19.38
C LEU A 63 0.05 11.65 -19.68
N SER A 64 0.10 12.85 -19.08
CA SER A 64 -0.91 13.89 -19.30
C SER A 64 -0.82 14.52 -20.69
N GLY A 65 0.40 14.68 -21.22
CA GLY A 65 0.67 15.31 -22.53
C GLY A 65 0.30 14.45 -23.74
N SER A 66 0.39 13.13 -23.63
CA SER A 66 0.18 12.22 -24.77
C SER A 66 -1.29 12.00 -25.16
N SER A 67 -2.24 12.57 -24.40
CA SER A 67 -3.68 12.35 -24.63
C SER A 67 -4.21 13.03 -25.91
N GLN A 68 -3.49 14.01 -26.47
CA GLN A 68 -3.91 14.73 -27.68
C GLN A 68 -3.61 13.97 -28.98
N GLU A 69 -2.60 13.09 -29.00
CA GLU A 69 -2.12 12.47 -30.24
C GLU A 69 -2.70 11.08 -30.54
N TYR A 70 -3.29 10.40 -29.55
CA TYR A 70 -3.90 9.10 -29.80
C TYR A 70 -5.30 9.26 -30.40
N PRO A 71 -5.52 8.91 -31.68
CA PRO A 71 -6.85 8.96 -32.25
C PRO A 71 -7.75 8.05 -31.42
N ARG A 72 -8.85 8.62 -30.89
CA ARG A 72 -9.88 8.05 -30.01
C ARG A 72 -10.57 6.76 -30.51
N LYS A 73 -10.02 6.05 -31.49
CA LYS A 73 -10.67 4.96 -32.22
C LYS A 73 -10.64 3.62 -31.48
N HIS A 74 -9.72 3.36 -30.54
CA HIS A 74 -9.61 2.05 -29.87
C HIS A 74 -10.05 2.07 -28.39
N LYS A 75 -11.21 1.46 -28.10
CA LYS A 75 -11.78 1.34 -26.74
C LYS A 75 -10.80 0.81 -25.69
N TRP A 76 -10.06 -0.25 -26.02
CA TRP A 76 -9.07 -0.90 -25.14
C TRP A 76 -7.95 0.03 -24.67
N MET A 77 -7.59 1.03 -25.50
CA MET A 77 -6.56 1.99 -25.14
C MET A 77 -7.05 2.95 -24.05
N THR A 78 -8.27 3.46 -24.21
CA THR A 78 -8.94 4.30 -23.19
C THR A 78 -9.09 3.54 -21.88
N GLU A 79 -9.52 2.28 -21.92
CA GLU A 79 -9.65 1.44 -20.72
C GLU A 79 -8.30 1.24 -20.03
N THR A 80 -7.24 0.95 -20.79
CA THR A 80 -5.89 0.77 -20.23
C THR A 80 -5.37 2.08 -19.59
N TYR A 81 -5.67 3.23 -20.19
CA TYR A 81 -5.32 4.54 -19.65
C TYR A 81 -6.05 4.85 -18.34
N ILE A 82 -7.35 4.51 -18.25
CA ILE A 82 -8.13 4.65 -17.02
C ILE A 82 -7.57 3.72 -15.93
N LEU A 83 -7.30 2.46 -16.26
CA LEU A 83 -6.73 1.49 -15.32
C LEU A 83 -5.38 1.97 -14.77
N TYR A 84 -4.52 2.52 -15.63
CA TYR A 84 -3.24 3.10 -15.22
C TYR A 84 -3.41 4.18 -14.14
N HIS A 85 -4.31 5.15 -14.36
CA HIS A 85 -4.54 6.22 -13.40
C HIS A 85 -5.19 5.73 -12.11
N VAL A 86 -6.15 4.80 -12.21
CA VAL A 86 -6.81 4.20 -11.04
C VAL A 86 -5.79 3.46 -10.17
N PHE A 87 -4.93 2.62 -10.76
CA PHE A 87 -3.91 1.90 -10.00
C PHE A 87 -2.85 2.83 -9.41
N SER A 88 -2.45 3.88 -10.14
CA SER A 88 -1.50 4.87 -9.65
C SER A 88 -2.07 5.63 -8.45
N LEU A 89 -3.29 6.14 -8.56
CA LEU A 89 -3.97 6.85 -7.48
C LEU A 89 -4.19 5.95 -6.26
N LEU A 90 -4.65 4.72 -6.47
CA LEU A 90 -4.83 3.74 -5.39
C LEU A 90 -3.52 3.47 -4.66
N SER A 91 -2.42 3.32 -5.41
CA SER A 91 -1.08 3.12 -4.83
C SER A 91 -0.63 4.32 -3.99
N VAL A 92 -0.85 5.55 -4.47
CA VAL A 92 -0.56 6.79 -3.72
C VAL A 92 -1.36 6.85 -2.42
N ILE A 93 -2.68 6.67 -2.48
CA ILE A 93 -3.56 6.77 -1.31
C ILE A 93 -3.17 5.73 -0.24
N LEU A 94 -2.98 4.48 -0.64
CA LEU A 94 -2.60 3.42 0.30
C LEU A 94 -1.20 3.64 0.89
N SER A 95 -0.26 4.15 0.09
CA SER A 95 1.09 4.47 0.58
C SER A 95 1.08 5.65 1.56
N LEU A 96 0.29 6.69 1.30
CA LEU A 96 0.10 7.81 2.22
C LEU A 96 -0.53 7.34 3.53
N ASN A 97 -1.50 6.43 3.49
CA ASN A 97 -2.06 5.81 4.69
C ASN A 97 -1.00 5.09 5.51
N VAL A 98 -0.11 4.32 4.88
CA VAL A 98 1.02 3.68 5.58
C VAL A 98 1.91 4.72 6.25
N ILE A 99 2.26 5.80 5.56
CA ILE A 99 3.14 6.86 6.09
C ILE A 99 2.50 7.53 7.30
N VAL A 100 1.23 7.91 7.20
CA VAL A 100 0.49 8.60 8.27
C VAL A 100 0.32 7.69 9.47
N VAL A 101 -0.20 6.47 9.29
CA VAL A 101 -0.45 5.53 10.40
C VAL A 101 0.86 5.11 11.06
N SER A 102 1.90 4.82 10.28
CA SER A 102 3.22 4.46 10.82
C SER A 102 3.82 5.60 11.63
N THR A 103 3.73 6.84 11.13
CA THR A 103 4.27 8.01 11.84
C THR A 103 3.49 8.30 13.12
N ALA A 104 2.15 8.25 13.06
CA ALA A 104 1.31 8.46 14.23
C ALA A 104 1.55 7.40 15.31
N THR A 105 1.72 6.13 14.92
CA THR A 105 1.91 5.02 15.86
C THR A 105 3.32 5.04 16.47
N ALA A 106 4.35 5.19 15.63
CA ALA A 106 5.73 5.23 16.08
C ALA A 106 6.01 6.43 16.99
N ASN A 107 5.59 7.64 16.58
CA ASN A 107 5.92 8.86 17.33
C ASN A 107 4.94 9.18 18.46
N GLY A 108 3.66 8.83 18.31
CA GLY A 108 2.63 9.14 19.31
C GLY A 108 2.44 8.01 20.30
N PHE A 109 1.98 6.86 19.83
CA PHE A 109 1.46 5.80 20.70
C PHE A 109 2.55 4.96 21.39
N LEU A 110 3.63 4.65 20.67
CA LEU A 110 4.70 3.79 21.20
C LEU A 110 5.68 4.55 22.08
N LEU A 111 6.02 5.80 21.74
CA LEU A 111 6.97 6.60 22.52
C LEU A 111 6.37 7.22 23.78
N LEU A 112 5.07 7.53 23.81
CA LEU A 112 4.42 8.19 24.95
C LEU A 112 3.70 7.23 25.90
N GLY A 113 3.56 5.94 25.54
CA GLY A 113 2.82 4.96 26.33
C GLY A 113 3.72 4.08 27.20
N SER A 114 3.40 3.98 28.49
CA SER A 114 3.99 2.96 29.36
C SER A 114 3.28 1.61 29.14
N HIS A 115 3.86 0.76 28.29
CA HIS A 115 3.23 -0.52 27.92
C HIS A 115 3.79 -1.69 28.75
N SER A 116 3.18 -1.99 29.90
CA SER A 116 3.55 -3.13 30.74
C SER A 116 2.78 -4.42 30.36
N ILE A 117 2.67 -4.72 29.07
CA ILE A 117 1.90 -5.87 28.59
C ILE A 117 2.85 -7.05 28.34
N PRO A 118 2.62 -8.21 29.00
CA PRO A 118 3.46 -9.39 28.80
C PRO A 118 3.23 -10.00 27.41
N ALA A 119 4.21 -9.84 26.52
CA ALA A 119 4.22 -10.44 25.19
C ALA A 119 5.36 -11.46 25.04
N LYS A 120 5.15 -12.49 24.20
CA LYS A 120 6.18 -13.50 23.88
C LYS A 120 7.07 -13.08 22.72
N SER A 121 6.58 -12.16 21.89
CA SER A 121 7.23 -11.67 20.68
C SER A 121 6.77 -10.25 20.37
N CYS A 122 7.55 -9.54 19.55
CA CYS A 122 7.15 -8.21 19.05
C CYS A 122 5.84 -8.26 18.26
N HIS A 123 5.58 -9.36 17.53
CA HIS A 123 4.32 -9.55 16.83
C HIS A 123 3.14 -9.62 17.81
N ASP A 124 3.26 -10.43 18.87
CA ASP A 124 2.22 -10.57 19.88
C ASP A 124 1.99 -9.25 20.62
N PHE A 125 3.07 -8.51 20.89
CA PHE A 125 2.99 -7.16 21.46
C PHE A 125 2.17 -6.23 20.56
N MET A 126 2.49 -6.13 19.27
CA MET A 126 1.76 -5.26 18.33
C MET A 126 0.30 -5.69 18.15
N MET A 127 0.02 -7.00 18.14
CA MET A 127 -1.35 -7.52 18.05
C MET A 127 -2.18 -7.25 19.31
N GLN A 128 -1.55 -7.12 20.49
CA GLN A 128 -2.25 -6.79 21.73
C GLN A 128 -2.41 -5.28 21.92
N VAL A 129 -1.37 -4.51 21.58
CA VAL A 129 -1.24 -3.08 21.89
C VAL A 129 -1.84 -2.21 20.79
N CYS A 130 -1.60 -2.53 19.51
CA CYS A 130 -2.05 -1.75 18.36
C CYS A 130 -2.49 -2.63 17.17
N PRO A 131 -3.49 -3.53 17.37
CA PRO A 131 -3.90 -4.49 16.35
C PRO A 131 -4.36 -3.84 15.04
N TYR A 132 -5.06 -2.70 15.13
CA TYR A 132 -5.52 -1.97 13.96
C TYR A 132 -4.36 -1.38 13.18
N GLU A 133 -3.50 -0.60 13.84
CA GLU A 133 -2.37 0.09 13.22
C GLU A 133 -1.42 -0.91 12.57
N PHE A 134 -1.11 -2.01 13.26
CA PHE A 134 -0.26 -3.08 12.75
C PHE A 134 -0.88 -3.76 11.52
N THR A 135 -2.11 -4.26 11.62
CA THR A 135 -2.78 -4.99 10.53
C THR A 135 -3.02 -4.09 9.33
N PHE A 136 -3.51 -2.86 9.56
CA PHE A 136 -3.89 -1.91 8.53
C PHE A 136 -2.67 -1.35 7.79
N THR A 137 -1.57 -1.06 8.50
CA THR A 137 -0.31 -0.62 7.87
C THR A 137 0.25 -1.70 6.96
N ARG A 138 0.31 -2.94 7.45
CA ARG A 138 0.83 -4.06 6.68
C ARG A 138 -0.05 -4.37 5.45
N TRP A 139 -1.36 -4.38 5.63
CA TRP A 139 -2.32 -4.57 4.54
C TRP A 139 -2.21 -3.47 3.48
N SER A 140 -2.24 -2.20 3.92
CA SER A 140 -2.15 -1.04 3.02
C SER A 140 -0.85 -1.03 2.24
N PHE A 141 0.27 -1.41 2.87
CA PHE A 141 1.57 -1.52 2.21
C PHE A 141 1.53 -2.53 1.06
N PHE A 142 1.10 -3.78 1.32
CA PHE A 142 1.08 -4.80 0.26
C PHE A 142 0.09 -4.45 -0.85
N MET A 143 -1.09 -3.94 -0.51
CA MET A 143 -2.05 -3.49 -1.51
C MET A 143 -1.50 -2.31 -2.34
N SER A 144 -0.77 -1.38 -1.72
CA SER A 144 -0.11 -0.27 -2.43
C SER A 144 0.97 -0.76 -3.39
N LEU A 145 1.73 -1.79 -3.00
CA LEU A 145 2.77 -2.42 -3.82
C LEU A 145 2.16 -3.15 -5.02
N PHE A 146 1.11 -3.94 -4.83
CA PHE A 146 0.42 -4.59 -5.96
C PHE A 146 -0.22 -3.58 -6.90
N ALA A 147 -0.86 -2.52 -6.37
CA ALA A 147 -1.39 -1.42 -7.18
C ALA A 147 -0.27 -0.72 -7.97
N PHE A 148 0.87 -0.45 -7.34
CA PHE A 148 2.04 0.13 -7.99
C PHE A 148 2.55 -0.74 -9.16
N LEU A 149 2.71 -2.04 -8.94
CA LEU A 149 3.17 -2.96 -9.99
C LEU A 149 2.20 -3.04 -11.17
N ASN A 150 0.88 -2.99 -10.92
CA ASN A 150 -0.12 -2.93 -11.99
C ASN A 150 -0.08 -1.59 -12.74
N SER A 151 0.13 -0.47 -12.03
CA SER A 151 0.38 0.85 -12.66
C SER A 151 1.62 0.81 -13.56
N VAL A 152 2.75 0.29 -13.07
CA VAL A 152 3.98 0.16 -13.88
C VAL A 152 3.76 -0.73 -15.10
N THR A 153 3.06 -1.85 -14.95
CA THR A 153 2.75 -2.76 -16.06
C THR A 153 1.90 -2.07 -17.13
N THR A 154 0.83 -1.39 -16.71
CA THR A 154 -0.08 -0.66 -17.63
C THR A 154 0.63 0.50 -18.30
N ARG A 155 1.48 1.24 -17.58
CA ARG A 155 2.34 2.28 -18.16
C ARG A 155 3.26 1.72 -19.22
N ALA A 156 3.97 0.63 -18.95
CA ALA A 156 4.86 0.01 -19.93
C ALA A 156 4.09 -0.47 -21.18
N ILE A 157 2.87 -0.99 -21.02
CA ILE A 157 2.01 -1.36 -22.15
C ILE A 157 1.66 -0.14 -23.01
N LEU A 158 1.35 1.00 -22.39
CA LEU A 158 1.00 2.25 -23.08
C LEU A 158 2.23 2.90 -23.74
N GLU A 159 3.31 3.08 -22.98
CA GLU A 159 4.54 3.77 -23.42
C GLU A 159 5.19 3.07 -24.62
N PHE A 160 5.25 1.73 -24.60
CA PHE A 160 5.83 0.95 -25.69
C PHE A 160 4.81 0.53 -26.75
N ASP A 161 3.59 1.09 -26.71
CA ASP A 161 2.51 0.82 -27.66
C ASP A 161 2.29 -0.70 -27.90
N LEU A 162 2.33 -1.48 -26.82
CA LEU A 162 2.25 -2.95 -26.87
C LEU A 162 0.84 -3.46 -27.16
N LEU A 163 -0.14 -2.55 -27.29
CA LEU A 163 -1.50 -2.88 -27.68
C LEU A 163 -1.62 -3.15 -29.18
N ARG A 164 -0.65 -2.73 -29.99
CA ARG A 164 -0.64 -3.04 -31.42
C ARG A 164 -0.56 -4.55 -31.68
N PRO A 165 -1.25 -5.06 -32.71
CA PRO A 165 -1.34 -6.50 -32.97
C PRO A 165 0.01 -7.14 -33.34
N ASP A 166 0.92 -6.40 -33.96
CA ASP A 166 2.29 -6.80 -34.30
C ASP A 166 3.16 -7.07 -33.07
N ARG A 167 2.89 -6.38 -31.94
CA ARG A 167 3.68 -6.48 -30.69
C ARG A 167 3.13 -7.49 -29.68
N LYS A 168 2.23 -8.38 -30.09
CA LYS A 168 1.57 -9.36 -29.19
C LYS A 168 2.58 -10.19 -28.38
N ARG A 169 3.70 -10.63 -28.96
CA ARG A 169 4.72 -11.42 -28.26
C ARG A 169 5.39 -10.63 -27.13
N ALA A 170 5.80 -9.40 -27.40
CA ALA A 170 6.40 -8.51 -26.40
C ALA A 170 5.42 -8.20 -25.26
N ARG A 171 4.15 -7.93 -25.60
CA ARG A 171 3.08 -7.76 -24.61
C ARG A 171 2.94 -8.98 -23.70
N THR A 172 2.81 -10.18 -24.28
CA THR A 172 2.67 -11.42 -23.50
C THR A 172 3.87 -11.64 -22.60
N PHE A 173 5.09 -11.43 -23.11
CA PHE A 173 6.32 -11.56 -22.32
C PHE A 173 6.34 -10.60 -21.12
N LEU A 174 6.06 -9.32 -21.34
CA LEU A 174 5.97 -8.32 -20.28
C LEU A 174 4.92 -8.71 -19.22
N VAL A 175 3.71 -9.05 -19.66
CA VAL A 175 2.61 -9.43 -18.76
C VAL A 175 2.97 -10.70 -17.97
N SER A 176 3.59 -11.70 -18.60
CA SER A 176 4.03 -12.91 -17.91
C SER A 176 5.13 -12.64 -16.89
N ALA A 177 6.10 -11.77 -17.22
CA ALA A 177 7.19 -11.41 -16.30
C ALA A 177 6.64 -10.65 -15.08
N MET A 178 5.76 -9.66 -15.31
CA MET A 178 5.12 -8.92 -14.23
C MET A 178 4.19 -9.80 -13.40
N LEU A 179 3.51 -10.78 -14.02
CA LEU A 179 2.69 -11.76 -13.30
C LEU A 179 3.55 -12.68 -12.44
N ALA A 180 4.65 -13.21 -12.98
CA ALA A 180 5.59 -14.05 -12.24
C ALA A 180 6.16 -13.32 -11.02
N MET A 181 6.54 -12.04 -11.18
CA MET A 181 6.99 -11.21 -10.05
C MET A 181 5.90 -11.02 -9.00
N LYS A 182 4.65 -10.75 -9.41
CA LYS A 182 3.51 -10.62 -8.48
C LYS A 182 3.22 -11.93 -7.75
N LEU A 183 3.27 -13.07 -8.43
CA LEU A 183 3.08 -14.39 -7.83
C LEU A 183 4.21 -14.75 -6.87
N HIS A 184 5.45 -14.40 -7.21
CA HIS A 184 6.59 -14.59 -6.31
C HIS A 184 6.45 -13.75 -5.04
N LEU A 185 6.09 -12.47 -5.18
CA LEU A 185 5.78 -11.62 -4.04
C LEU A 185 4.63 -12.18 -3.21
N TRP A 186 3.53 -12.59 -3.86
CA TRP A 186 2.40 -13.22 -3.18
C TRP A 186 2.82 -14.47 -2.39
N SER A 187 3.60 -15.35 -3.01
CA SER A 187 4.13 -16.57 -2.38
C SER A 187 4.99 -16.23 -1.16
N PHE A 188 5.87 -15.23 -1.28
CA PHE A 188 6.66 -14.71 -0.17
C PHE A 188 5.78 -14.18 0.97
N LEU A 189 4.69 -13.46 0.67
CA LEU A 189 3.76 -13.00 1.71
C LEU A 189 3.07 -14.15 2.42
N THR A 190 2.70 -15.21 1.69
CA THR A 190 2.07 -16.40 2.26
C THR A 190 3.02 -17.28 3.03
N SER A 191 4.32 -17.34 2.70
CA SER A 191 5.29 -18.18 3.41
C SER A 191 5.56 -17.71 4.84
N TYR A 192 5.36 -16.43 5.14
CA TYR A 192 5.44 -15.96 6.53
C TYR A 192 4.25 -16.41 7.40
N ALA A 193 3.17 -16.94 6.80
CA ALA A 193 2.02 -17.46 7.54
C ALA A 193 2.26 -18.81 8.22
N THR A 194 3.27 -19.56 7.77
CA THR A 194 3.50 -20.95 8.21
C THR A 194 4.38 -21.09 9.46
N ASP A 195 5.19 -20.09 9.82
CA ASP A 195 6.20 -20.19 10.90
C ASP A 195 5.65 -19.93 12.32
N GLY A 196 4.41 -20.35 12.59
CA GLY A 196 3.79 -20.25 13.92
C GLY A 196 3.28 -18.85 14.31
N ILE A 197 3.72 -17.81 13.60
CA ILE A 197 2.99 -16.54 13.54
C ILE A 197 1.86 -16.78 12.55
N LYS A 198 0.61 -16.87 13.02
CA LYS A 198 -0.59 -16.93 12.15
C LYS A 198 -0.72 -15.62 11.38
N LEU A 199 0.15 -15.39 10.42
CA LEU A 199 -0.01 -14.28 9.51
C LEU A 199 -1.19 -14.62 8.63
N LEU A 200 -2.26 -13.86 8.87
CA LEU A 200 -3.48 -13.92 8.11
C LEU A 200 -3.12 -13.95 6.61
N ASN A 201 -3.73 -14.85 5.85
CA ASN A 201 -3.69 -14.78 4.39
C ASN A 201 -4.06 -13.34 3.96
N LEU A 202 -3.57 -12.82 2.83
CA LEU A 202 -3.88 -11.42 2.46
C LEU A 202 -5.40 -11.15 2.44
N TRP A 203 -6.19 -12.16 2.07
CA TRP A 203 -7.64 -12.12 2.20
C TRP A 203 -8.12 -11.95 3.64
N GLU A 204 -7.63 -12.76 4.57
CA GLU A 204 -7.96 -12.66 6.00
C GLU A 204 -7.46 -11.35 6.62
N MET A 205 -6.30 -10.83 6.17
CA MET A 205 -5.83 -9.50 6.53
C MET A 205 -6.79 -8.43 6.03
N THR A 206 -7.31 -8.58 4.82
CA THR A 206 -8.30 -7.67 4.24
C THR A 206 -9.56 -7.66 5.11
N VAL A 207 -10.12 -8.84 5.39
CA VAL A 207 -11.32 -8.98 6.25
C VAL A 207 -11.06 -8.39 7.65
N THR A 208 -9.92 -8.71 8.26
CA THR A 208 -9.55 -8.20 9.59
C THR A 208 -9.34 -6.69 9.58
N ALA A 209 -8.63 -6.14 8.59
CA ALA A 209 -8.41 -4.71 8.43
C ALA A 209 -9.74 -3.96 8.25
N PHE A 210 -10.63 -4.46 7.40
CA PHE A 210 -11.97 -3.89 7.23
C PHE A 210 -12.80 -3.97 8.50
N ARG A 211 -12.79 -5.11 9.20
CA ARG A 211 -13.51 -5.28 10.47
C ARG A 211 -13.01 -4.30 11.54
N LEU A 212 -11.69 -4.18 11.69
CA LEU A 212 -11.08 -3.26 12.66
C LEU A 212 -11.33 -1.80 12.26
N TYR A 213 -11.28 -1.47 10.96
CA TYR A 213 -11.60 -0.14 10.46
C TYR A 213 -13.05 0.24 10.78
N LEU A 214 -14.02 -0.65 10.49
CA LEU A 214 -15.43 -0.40 10.79
C LEU A 214 -15.68 -0.26 12.30
N ALA A 215 -15.05 -1.11 13.12
CA ALA A 215 -15.16 -1.05 14.57
C ALA A 215 -14.57 0.25 15.15
N LYS A 216 -13.43 0.71 14.63
CA LYS A 216 -12.81 1.98 15.05
C LYS A 216 -13.59 3.20 14.55
N SER A 217 -14.12 3.12 13.33
CA SER A 217 -14.87 4.20 12.70
C SER A 217 -16.26 4.39 13.30
N SER A 218 -16.91 3.34 13.80
CA SER A 218 -18.20 3.46 14.48
C SER A 218 -18.10 4.13 15.85
N GLN A 219 -16.91 4.15 16.45
CA GLN A 219 -16.66 4.78 17.75
C GLN A 219 -16.39 6.29 17.66
N THR A 220 -16.18 6.84 16.46
CA THR A 220 -15.82 8.26 16.26
C THR A 220 -16.75 8.93 15.25
N VAL A 221 -17.25 10.13 15.57
CA VAL A 221 -18.09 10.92 14.64
C VAL A 221 -17.37 11.17 13.31
N THR A 222 -16.06 11.44 13.37
CA THR A 222 -15.18 11.58 12.20
C THR A 222 -15.06 10.29 11.40
N GLY A 223 -15.13 9.12 12.03
CA GLY A 223 -15.10 7.81 11.37
C GLY A 223 -16.34 7.57 10.53
N ILE A 224 -17.53 7.93 11.02
CA ILE A 224 -18.78 7.83 10.26
C ILE A 224 -18.72 8.70 8.99
N LEU A 225 -18.22 9.94 9.11
CA LEU A 225 -18.00 10.81 7.96
C LEU A 225 -17.00 10.24 6.97
N SER A 226 -15.94 9.57 7.46
CA SER A 226 -14.94 8.92 6.61
C SER A 226 -15.52 7.73 5.83
N ILE A 227 -16.39 6.93 6.46
CA ILE A 227 -17.12 5.85 5.78
C ILE A 227 -18.06 6.42 4.71
N ALA A 228 -18.81 7.47 5.04
CA ALA A 228 -19.70 8.12 4.08
C ALA A 228 -18.92 8.69 2.88
N ALA A 229 -17.79 9.35 3.14
CA ALA A 229 -16.91 9.86 2.09
C ALA A 229 -16.36 8.73 1.20
N LEU A 230 -15.95 7.60 1.78
CA LEU A 230 -15.48 6.44 1.03
C LEU A 230 -16.61 5.85 0.16
N ALA A 231 -17.83 5.75 0.69
CA ALA A 231 -18.99 5.26 -0.05
C ALA A 231 -19.32 6.21 -1.23
N ILE A 232 -19.32 7.52 -1.00
CA ILE A 232 -19.56 8.53 -2.04
C ILE A 232 -18.48 8.46 -3.12
N ALA A 233 -17.20 8.32 -2.73
CA ALA A 233 -16.10 8.18 -3.67
C ALA A 233 -16.22 6.89 -4.51
N ALA A 234 -16.56 5.76 -3.87
CA ALA A 234 -16.78 4.50 -4.57
C ALA A 234 -17.95 4.57 -5.56
N VAL A 235 -19.09 5.13 -5.13
CA VAL A 235 -20.25 5.34 -6.01
C VAL A 235 -19.91 6.29 -7.15
N SER A 236 -19.24 7.40 -6.86
CA SER A 236 -18.79 8.36 -7.89
C SER A 236 -17.84 7.71 -8.89
N GLY A 237 -16.90 6.88 -8.42
CA GLY A 237 -16.01 6.09 -9.28
C GLY A 237 -16.77 5.11 -10.18
N ILE A 238 -17.76 4.38 -9.64
CA ILE A 238 -18.61 3.47 -10.42
C ILE A 238 -19.45 4.23 -11.44
N VAL A 239 -20.03 5.38 -11.05
CA VAL A 239 -20.83 6.23 -11.95
C VAL A 239 -19.96 6.81 -13.06
N LEU A 240 -18.75 7.26 -12.76
CA LEU A 240 -17.80 7.75 -13.75
C LEU A 240 -17.30 6.64 -14.68
N ALA A 241 -17.09 5.42 -14.16
CA ALA A 241 -16.67 4.27 -14.95
C ALA A 241 -17.81 3.70 -15.83
N SER A 242 -19.05 3.80 -15.37
CA SER A 242 -20.23 3.28 -16.10
C SER A 242 -20.76 4.24 -17.15
N ARG A 243 -20.49 5.55 -17.03
CA ARG A 243 -20.80 6.49 -18.10
C ARG A 243 -19.80 6.29 -19.23
N PRO A 244 -20.25 6.02 -20.48
CA PRO A 244 -19.36 6.03 -21.63
C PRO A 244 -18.80 7.46 -21.73
N LEU A 245 -17.54 7.62 -21.29
CA LEU A 245 -16.86 8.91 -21.15
C LEU A 245 -16.80 9.71 -22.48
N PHE A 246 -17.11 9.06 -23.60
CA PHE A 246 -17.26 9.69 -24.90
C PHE A 246 -18.50 9.15 -25.61
N SER A 247 -19.55 9.98 -25.70
CA SER A 247 -20.60 9.78 -26.70
C SER A 247 -20.00 10.04 -28.09
N PRO A 248 -19.91 9.03 -28.98
CA PRO A 248 -19.21 9.17 -30.26
C PRO A 248 -19.84 10.18 -31.23
N ASN A 249 -21.06 10.69 -30.94
CA ASN A 249 -21.92 11.29 -31.97
C ASN A 249 -21.91 12.82 -32.06
N ARG A 250 -21.06 13.56 -31.32
CA ARG A 250 -21.11 15.04 -31.37
C ARG A 250 -20.21 15.73 -32.41
N PHE A 251 -19.26 15.04 -33.03
CA PHE A 251 -18.32 15.70 -33.97
C PHE A 251 -18.56 15.41 -35.45
N SER A 252 -19.49 14.51 -35.82
CA SER A 252 -19.73 14.18 -37.23
C SER A 252 -20.74 15.09 -37.95
N ARG A 253 -21.13 16.24 -37.37
CA ARG A 253 -22.29 17.01 -37.87
C ARG A 253 -22.01 18.43 -38.37
N LYS A 254 -20.77 18.80 -38.74
CA LYS A 254 -20.47 20.17 -39.23
C LYS A 254 -19.54 20.30 -40.44
N GLU A 255 -19.35 19.27 -41.26
CA GLU A 255 -18.60 19.40 -42.54
C GLU A 255 -19.45 19.17 -43.79
N SER A 256 -20.77 19.36 -43.67
CA SER A 256 -21.67 19.37 -44.83
C SER A 256 -22.54 20.62 -44.79
N GLU A 257 -21.93 21.79 -44.83
CA GLU A 257 -22.57 22.97 -45.41
C GLU A 257 -21.76 23.36 -46.67
N PRO A 258 -22.42 23.44 -47.83
CA PRO A 258 -21.79 23.66 -49.14
C PRO A 258 -21.25 25.08 -49.33
#